data_AF-A0A0J9YEG5-F1
#
_entry.id   AF-A0A0J9YEG5-F1
#
_cell.length_a   1.000
_cell.length_b   1.000
_cell.length_c   1.000
_cell.angle_alpha   90.00
_cell.angle_beta   90.00
_cell.angle_gamma   90.00
#
_symmetry.space_group_name_H-M   'P 1'
#
loop_
_entity.id
_entity.type
_entity.pdbx_description
1 polymer ?
#
loop_
_entity_poly.entity_id
_entity_poly.type
_entity_poly.pdbx_seq_one_letter_code
_entity_poly.pdbx_strand_id
1 'polypeptide(L)'
;MVSSVPYVKAADPHLLNLYCPKITATYVESRLQYARAVARGDIGDDPLDDQGAIQQVMEQIAIICRCEYEKSAELIVRLFDHDYTIYERSGSNPPSAEARESVACLTWLVTIIGAAIQGRASYSNCEEHDVVDGNLIC
;
A
#
# COMPACT_ATOMS: atom_id res chain seq x y z
N MET A 1 5.31 -14.32 12.74
CA MET A 1 5.36 -13.21 13.71
C MET A 1 4.19 -13.39 14.67
N VAL A 2 4.43 -13.50 15.98
CA VAL A 2 3.34 -13.60 16.98
C VAL A 2 2.67 -12.24 17.06
N SER A 3 1.38 -12.16 16.71
CA SER A 3 0.57 -10.95 16.87
C SER A 3 0.65 -10.51 18.33
N SER A 4 1.14 -9.30 18.59
CA SER A 4 1.28 -8.70 19.93
C SER A 4 -0.05 -8.20 20.50
N VAL A 5 -1.14 -8.29 19.72
CA VAL A 5 -2.49 -7.88 20.09
C VAL A 5 -3.02 -8.57 21.37
N PRO A 6 -2.75 -9.86 21.66
CA PRO A 6 -3.21 -10.51 22.89
C PRO A 6 -2.49 -10.03 24.16
N TYR A 7 -1.37 -9.32 24.04
CA TYR A 7 -0.54 -8.86 25.16
C TYR A 7 -0.83 -7.44 25.60
N VAL A 8 -1.77 -6.73 24.96
CA VAL A 8 -2.24 -5.42 25.41
C VAL A 8 -3.19 -5.62 26.59
N LYS A 9 -2.63 -5.99 27.74
CA LYS A 9 -3.23 -5.91 29.08
C LYS A 9 -2.68 -4.69 29.85
N ALA A 10 -2.28 -3.64 29.13
CA ALA A 10 -1.78 -2.41 29.74
C ALA A 10 -2.95 -1.44 29.95
N ALA A 11 -2.99 -0.78 31.10
CA ALA A 11 -4.03 0.18 31.48
C ALA A 11 -4.00 1.49 30.64
N ASP A 12 -2.98 1.68 29.80
CA ASP A 12 -2.82 2.83 28.92
C ASP A 12 -3.43 2.58 27.53
N PRO A 13 -4.08 3.58 26.90
CA PRO A 13 -4.68 3.43 25.58
C PRO A 13 -3.60 3.21 24.52
N HIS A 14 -3.71 2.12 23.74
CA HIS A 14 -2.84 1.89 22.61
C HIS A 14 -3.13 2.94 21.51
N LEU A 15 -2.10 3.65 21.03
CA LEU A 15 -2.25 4.73 20.04
C LEU A 15 -2.19 4.23 18.58
N LEU A 16 -2.43 2.93 18.36
CA LEU A 16 -2.35 2.27 17.05
C LEU A 16 -3.34 2.86 16.05
N ASN A 17 -4.58 3.13 16.48
CA ASN A 17 -5.61 3.77 15.66
C ASN A 17 -5.23 5.17 15.16
N LEU A 18 -4.33 5.87 15.86
CA LEU A 18 -3.85 7.19 15.49
C LEU A 18 -2.61 7.14 14.61
N TYR A 19 -1.64 6.27 14.94
CA TYR A 19 -0.35 6.25 14.28
C TYR A 19 -0.28 5.29 13.10
N CYS A 20 -0.97 4.15 13.13
CA CYS A 20 -0.93 3.18 12.03
C CYS A 20 -1.43 3.80 10.71
N PRO A 21 -2.57 4.52 10.65
CA PRO A 21 -2.98 5.22 9.42
C PRO A 21 -1.95 6.21 8.91
N LYS A 22 -1.31 6.96 9.82
CA LYS A 22 -0.29 7.96 9.46
C LYS A 22 0.95 7.30 8.88
N ILE A 23 1.42 6.23 9.52
CA ILE A 23 2.57 5.45 9.03
C ILE A 23 2.25 4.87 7.66
N THR A 24 1.08 4.25 7.49
CA THR A 24 0.63 3.73 6.19
C THR A 24 0.60 4.83 5.14
N ALA A 25 0.00 5.98 5.44
CA ALA A 25 -0.11 7.08 4.49
C ALA A 25 1.27 7.61 4.06
N THR A 26 2.12 7.94 5.02
CA THR A 26 3.48 8.44 4.73
C THR A 26 4.32 7.40 3.98
N TYR A 27 4.17 6.11 4.31
CA TYR A 27 4.86 5.04 3.60
C TYR A 27 4.41 4.96 2.13
N VAL A 28 3.09 4.88 1.89
CA VAL A 28 2.53 4.81 0.53
C VAL A 28 2.97 6.02 -0.28
N GLU A 29 2.79 7.23 0.25
CA GLU A 29 3.20 8.48 -0.41
C GLU A 29 4.69 8.49 -0.76
N SER A 30 5.55 8.07 0.17
CA SER A 30 7.00 7.97 -0.06
C SER A 30 7.33 6.99 -1.18
N ARG A 31 6.64 5.84 -1.26
CA ARG A 31 6.85 4.86 -2.34
C ARG A 31 6.37 5.37 -3.68
N LEU A 32 5.24 6.08 -3.75
CA LEU A 32 4.78 6.68 -5.00
C LEU A 32 5.72 7.79 -5.48
N GLN A 33 6.23 8.63 -4.58
CA GLN A 33 7.26 9.63 -4.93
C GLN A 33 8.52 8.98 -5.50
N TYR A 34 8.97 7.88 -4.88
CA TYR A 34 10.12 7.12 -5.34
C TYR A 34 9.85 6.48 -6.71
N ALA A 35 8.69 5.86 -6.90
CA ALA A 35 8.28 5.25 -8.18
C ALA A 35 8.29 6.28 -9.32
N ARG A 36 7.81 7.50 -9.06
CA ARG A 36 7.88 8.60 -10.04
C ARG A 36 9.31 9.00 -10.35
N ALA A 37 10.20 9.05 -9.35
CA ALA A 37 11.61 9.37 -9.56
C ALA A 37 12.34 8.29 -10.40
N VAL A 38 12.05 7.01 -10.16
CA VAL A 38 12.54 5.89 -11.00
C VAL A 38 12.02 6.01 -12.43
N ALA A 39 10.71 6.25 -12.62
CA ALA A 39 10.11 6.38 -13.94
C ALA A 39 10.69 7.57 -14.75
N ARG A 40 11.09 8.65 -14.06
CA ARG A 40 11.80 9.80 -14.65
C ARG A 40 13.27 9.52 -14.97
N GLY A 41 13.85 8.46 -14.41
CA GLY A 41 15.27 8.15 -14.50
C GLY A 41 16.14 8.96 -13.54
N ASP A 42 15.54 9.62 -12.53
CA ASP A 42 16.27 10.37 -11.50
C ASP A 42 17.00 9.42 -10.53
N ILE A 43 16.50 8.18 -10.41
CA ILE A 43 17.04 7.11 -9.58
C ILE A 43 17.19 5.87 -10.45
N GLY A 44 18.38 5.26 -10.43
CA GLY A 44 18.71 4.11 -11.28
C GLY A 44 18.30 2.74 -10.72
N ASP A 45 18.12 2.65 -9.40
CA ASP A 45 17.74 1.40 -8.73
C ASP A 45 16.23 1.40 -8.47
N ASP A 46 15.50 0.41 -8.98
CA ASP A 46 14.09 0.18 -8.61
C ASP A 46 14.02 -0.83 -7.46
N PRO A 47 13.49 -0.48 -6.27
CA PRO A 47 13.28 -1.41 -5.18
C PRO A 47 12.42 -2.60 -5.59
N LEU A 48 11.55 -2.47 -6.59
CA LEU A 48 10.77 -3.59 -7.13
C LEU A 48 11.64 -4.68 -7.78
N ASP A 49 12.90 -4.40 -8.14
CA ASP A 49 13.82 -5.41 -8.67
C ASP A 49 14.31 -6.38 -7.58
N ASP A 50 14.32 -5.96 -6.31
CA ASP A 50 14.63 -6.82 -5.16
C ASP A 50 13.35 -7.37 -4.53
N GLN A 51 12.85 -8.44 -5.13
CA GLN A 51 11.64 -9.14 -4.68
C GLN A 51 11.74 -9.63 -3.22
N GLY A 52 12.93 -9.99 -2.76
CA GLY A 52 13.14 -10.47 -1.39
C GLY A 52 13.01 -9.33 -0.37
N ALA A 53 13.67 -8.20 -0.63
CA ALA A 53 13.56 -7.02 0.22
C ALA A 53 12.13 -6.44 0.22
N ILE A 54 11.48 -6.40 -0.94
CA ILE A 54 10.10 -5.95 -1.06
C ILE A 54 9.16 -6.84 -0.26
N GLN A 55 9.26 -8.16 -0.42
CA GLN A 55 8.41 -9.09 0.33
C GLN A 55 8.52 -8.85 1.84
N GLN A 56 9.73 -8.70 2.37
CA GLN A 56 9.94 -8.46 3.81
C GLN A 56 9.30 -7.16 4.29
N VAL A 57 9.45 -6.07 3.55
CA VAL A 57 8.83 -4.77 3.90
C VAL A 57 7.32 -4.84 3.76
N MET A 58 6.82 -5.53 2.73
CA MET A 58 5.40 -5.72 2.45
C MET A 58 4.70 -6.52 3.56
N GLU A 59 5.36 -7.53 4.13
CA GLU A 59 4.84 -8.26 5.29
C GLU A 59 4.64 -7.35 6.52
N GLN A 60 5.53 -6.39 6.75
CA GLN A 60 5.41 -5.45 7.87
C GLN A 60 4.33 -4.41 7.63
N ILE A 61 4.30 -3.80 6.43
CA ILE A 61 3.30 -2.76 6.13
C ILE A 61 1.88 -3.35 6.10
N ALA A 62 1.70 -4.59 5.65
CA ALA A 62 0.40 -5.26 5.64
C ALA A 62 -0.20 -5.38 7.05
N ILE A 63 0.64 -5.52 8.07
CA ILE A 63 0.20 -5.63 9.46
C ILE A 63 -0.21 -4.28 10.04
N ILE A 64 0.55 -3.23 9.70
CA ILE A 64 0.27 -1.84 10.12
C ILE A 64 -1.00 -1.32 9.43
N CYS A 65 -1.13 -1.54 8.12
CA CYS A 65 -2.29 -1.18 7.31
C CYS A 65 -3.58 -1.76 7.91
N ARG A 66 -3.55 -3.03 8.34
CA ARG A 66 -4.68 -3.72 8.93
C ARG A 66 -5.07 -3.27 10.34
N CYS A 67 -4.28 -2.45 11.03
CA CYS A 67 -4.71 -1.89 12.31
C CYS A 67 -5.92 -0.94 12.15
N GLU A 68 -6.02 -0.29 10.99
CA GLU A 68 -7.11 0.63 10.62
C GLU A 68 -7.40 0.41 9.13
N TYR A 69 -7.91 -0.78 8.81
CA TYR A 69 -7.88 -1.29 7.44
C TYR A 69 -8.75 -0.48 6.49
N GLU A 70 -9.96 -0.08 6.91
CA GLU A 70 -10.87 0.77 6.14
C GLU A 70 -10.20 2.07 5.68
N LYS A 71 -9.63 2.82 6.63
CA LYS A 71 -8.95 4.11 6.33
C LYS A 71 -7.76 3.92 5.39
N SER A 72 -7.02 2.83 5.58
CA SER A 72 -5.87 2.51 4.75
C SER A 72 -6.30 2.12 3.34
N ALA A 73 -7.36 1.33 3.20
CA ALA A 73 -7.95 0.93 1.92
C ALA A 73 -8.53 2.14 1.17
N GLU A 74 -9.29 3.00 1.83
CA GLU A 74 -9.82 4.24 1.24
C GLU A 74 -8.72 5.14 0.68
N LEU A 75 -7.58 5.24 1.38
CA LEU A 75 -6.42 5.98 0.88
C LEU A 75 -5.84 5.32 -0.38
N ILE A 76 -5.63 4.00 -0.35
CA ILE A 76 -5.05 3.24 -1.46
C ILE A 76 -5.94 3.35 -2.71
N VAL A 77 -7.25 3.16 -2.58
CA VAL A 77 -8.21 3.28 -3.70
C VAL A 77 -8.19 4.69 -4.27
N ARG A 78 -8.22 5.73 -3.42
CA ARG A 78 -8.17 7.13 -3.88
C ARG A 78 -6.91 7.44 -4.69
N LEU A 79 -5.76 6.93 -4.24
CA LEU A 79 -4.49 7.10 -4.96
C LEU A 79 -4.48 6.30 -6.27
N PHE A 80 -5.04 5.09 -6.26
CA PHE A 80 -5.18 4.26 -7.45
C PHE A 80 -6.04 4.93 -8.51
N ASP A 81 -7.22 5.41 -8.15
CA ASP A 81 -8.13 6.11 -9.06
C ASP A 81 -7.48 7.37 -9.66
N HIS A 82 -6.70 8.09 -8.84
CA HIS A 82 -5.97 9.27 -9.28
C HIS A 82 -4.93 8.94 -10.37
N ASP A 83 -4.02 8.01 -10.11
CA ASP A 83 -2.98 7.63 -11.07
C ASP A 83 -3.58 6.88 -12.28
N TYR A 84 -4.66 6.10 -12.10
CA TYR A 84 -5.39 5.45 -13.20
C TYR A 84 -6.01 6.47 -14.16
N THR A 85 -6.60 7.54 -13.63
CA THR A 85 -7.17 8.64 -14.44
C THR A 85 -6.09 9.31 -15.31
N ILE A 86 -4.87 9.49 -14.78
CA ILE A 86 -3.74 10.06 -15.52
C ILE A 86 -3.31 9.10 -16.64
N TYR A 87 -3.20 7.81 -16.32
CA TYR A 87 -2.85 6.77 -17.27
C TYR A 87 -3.86 6.69 -18.43
N GLU A 88 -5.15 6.61 -18.13
CA GLU A 88 -6.23 6.47 -19.12
C GLU A 88 -6.27 7.65 -20.10
N ARG A 89 -6.11 8.89 -19.58
CA ARG A 89 -6.08 10.11 -20.41
C ARG A 89 -4.87 10.20 -21.30
N SER A 90 -3.79 9.52 -20.95
CA SER A 90 -2.51 9.63 -21.66
C SER A 90 -2.45 8.83 -22.95
N GLY A 91 -3.58 8.27 -23.45
CA GLY A 91 -3.81 7.33 -24.58
C GLY A 91 -3.07 7.53 -25.90
N SER A 92 -1.77 7.77 -25.82
CA SER A 92 -0.82 8.10 -26.86
C SER A 92 0.25 7.02 -26.86
N ASN A 93 0.68 6.64 -28.06
CA ASN A 93 1.75 5.68 -28.27
C ASN A 93 2.84 6.41 -29.09
N PRO A 94 4.04 6.67 -28.54
CA PRO A 94 4.56 6.19 -27.25
C PRO A 94 3.94 6.89 -26.01
N PRO A 95 3.97 6.25 -24.83
CA PRO A 95 3.41 6.79 -23.59
C PRO A 95 4.14 8.06 -23.15
N SER A 96 3.38 9.06 -22.70
CA SER A 96 3.90 10.30 -22.13
C SER A 96 4.75 10.05 -20.88
N ALA A 97 5.53 11.05 -20.44
CA ALA A 97 6.25 10.96 -19.16
C ALA A 97 5.30 10.74 -17.99
N GLU A 98 4.19 11.48 -17.97
CA GLU A 98 3.13 11.36 -16.96
C GLU A 98 2.50 9.96 -16.94
N ALA A 99 2.29 9.34 -18.12
CA ALA A 99 1.78 7.97 -18.22
C ALA A 99 2.75 6.92 -17.65
N ARG A 100 4.05 7.13 -17.85
CA ARG A 100 5.09 6.23 -17.30
C ARG A 100 5.16 6.35 -15.78
N GLU A 101 5.09 7.57 -15.27
CA GLU A 101 5.01 7.84 -13.84
C GLU A 101 3.76 7.23 -13.20
N SER A 102 2.60 7.36 -13.84
CA SER A 102 1.35 6.76 -13.35
C SER A 102 1.42 5.24 -13.36
N VAL A 103 1.99 4.62 -14.40
CA VAL A 103 2.20 3.16 -14.44
C VAL A 103 3.07 2.69 -13.28
N ALA A 104 4.18 3.38 -13.00
CA ALA A 104 5.05 3.03 -11.87
C ALA A 104 4.33 3.15 -10.52
N CYS A 105 3.51 4.19 -10.33
CA CYS A 105 2.68 4.34 -9.14
C CYS A 105 1.64 3.23 -9.00
N LEU A 106 0.94 2.90 -10.09
CA LEU A 106 -0.04 1.83 -10.13
C LEU A 106 0.59 0.47 -9.81
N THR A 107 1.80 0.19 -10.32
CA THR A 107 2.55 -1.03 -9.97
C THR A 107 2.76 -1.14 -8.47
N TRP A 108 3.24 -0.07 -7.82
CA TRP A 108 3.41 -0.04 -6.37
C TRP A 108 2.10 -0.20 -5.60
N LEU A 109 1.03 0.45 -6.03
CA LEU A 109 -0.28 0.34 -5.42
C LEU A 109 -0.82 -1.10 -5.50
N VAL A 110 -0.69 -1.75 -6.67
CA VAL A 110 -1.07 -3.16 -6.84
C VAL A 110 -0.23 -4.08 -5.95
N THR A 111 1.08 -3.85 -5.84
CA THR A 111 1.94 -4.61 -4.92
C THR A 111 1.51 -4.43 -3.46
N ILE A 112 1.18 -3.20 -3.05
CA ILE A 112 0.70 -2.90 -1.70
C ILE A 112 -0.66 -3.54 -1.45
N ILE A 113 -1.59 -3.52 -2.41
CA ILE A 113 -2.90 -4.20 -2.31
C ILE A 113 -2.69 -5.70 -2.16
N GLY A 114 -1.84 -6.31 -2.98
CA GLY A 114 -1.54 -7.74 -2.90
C GLY A 114 -0.98 -8.15 -1.53
N ALA A 115 -0.01 -7.39 -1.01
CA ALA A 115 0.54 -7.58 0.33
C ALA A 115 -0.52 -7.36 1.41
N ALA A 116 -1.30 -6.30 1.26
CA ALA A 116 -2.39 -5.95 2.14
C ALA A 116 -3.48 -7.01 2.12
N ILE A 117 -3.71 -7.81 1.08
CA ILE A 117 -4.65 -8.95 1.14
C ILE A 117 -3.96 -10.19 1.72
N GLN A 118 -2.71 -10.46 1.34
CA GLN A 118 -1.96 -11.64 1.79
C GLN A 118 -1.71 -11.66 3.32
N GLY A 119 -1.53 -10.49 3.95
CA GLY A 119 -1.28 -10.37 5.39
C GLY A 119 -2.42 -10.83 6.32
N ARG A 120 -3.55 -11.28 5.78
CA ARG A 120 -4.73 -11.77 6.53
C ARG A 120 -4.39 -12.85 7.56
N ALA A 121 -3.33 -13.62 7.34
CA ALA A 121 -2.89 -14.67 8.26
C ALA A 121 -2.54 -14.15 9.67
N SER A 122 -2.23 -12.86 9.82
CA SER A 122 -1.94 -12.25 11.12
C SER A 122 -3.18 -11.85 11.93
N TYR A 123 -4.34 -11.77 11.28
CA TYR A 123 -5.63 -11.35 11.86
C TYR A 123 -6.68 -12.42 11.53
N SER A 124 -6.70 -13.49 12.33
CA SER A 124 -7.65 -14.59 12.13
C SER A 124 -9.08 -14.11 12.44
N ASN A 125 -10.00 -14.25 11.48
CA ASN A 125 -11.46 -14.13 11.65
C ASN A 125 -12.04 -12.72 11.93
N CYS A 126 -11.95 -11.79 10.96
CA CYS A 126 -12.69 -10.52 11.00
C CYS A 126 -13.51 -10.36 9.71
N GLU A 127 -14.81 -10.64 9.76
CA GLU A 127 -15.74 -10.49 8.61
C GLU A 127 -15.71 -9.08 8.01
N GLU A 128 -15.43 -8.06 8.84
CA GLU A 128 -15.27 -6.67 8.41
C GLU A 128 -14.05 -6.50 7.48
N HIS A 129 -12.95 -7.19 7.76
CA HIS A 129 -11.76 -7.15 6.89
C HIS A 129 -11.98 -7.89 5.56
N ASP A 130 -12.82 -8.93 5.53
CA ASP A 130 -13.16 -9.62 4.28
C ASP A 130 -13.96 -8.71 3.34
N VAL A 131 -14.81 -7.83 3.88
CA VAL A 131 -15.51 -6.79 3.10
C VAL A 131 -14.52 -5.77 2.53
N VAL A 132 -13.55 -5.33 3.32
CA VAL A 132 -12.50 -4.40 2.85
C VAL A 132 -11.62 -5.06 1.79
N ASP A 133 -11.24 -6.32 1.98
CA ASP A 133 -10.52 -7.11 0.97
C ASP A 133 -11.31 -7.18 -0.36
N GLY A 134 -12.64 -7.37 -0.29
CA GLY A 134 -13.52 -7.33 -1.46
C GLY A 134 -13.49 -5.97 -2.17
N ASN A 135 -13.59 -4.87 -1.42
CA ASN A 135 -13.59 -3.51 -1.97
C ASN A 135 -12.25 -3.10 -2.61
N LEU A 136 -11.13 -3.74 -2.23
CA LEU A 136 -9.82 -3.48 -2.85
C LEU A 136 -9.63 -4.20 -4.19
N ILE A 137 -10.44 -5.22 -4.47
CA ILE A 137 -10.36 -6.04 -5.69
C ILE A 137 -11.40 -5.59 -6.74
N CYS A 138 -12.54 -5.06 -6.28
CA CYS A 138 -13.67 -4.65 -7.12
C CYS A 138 -13.57 -3.20 -7.60
#